data_AF-A0A7I9XXX8-F1
#
_entry.id   AF-A0A7I9XXX8-F1
#
_cell.length_a   1.000
_cell.length_b   1.000
_cell.length_c   1.000
_cell.angle_alpha   90.00
_cell.angle_beta   90.00
_cell.angle_gamma   90.00
#
_symmetry.space_group_name_H-M   'P 1'
#
loop_
_entity.id
_entity.type
_entity.pdbx_description
1 polymer ?
#
loop_
_entity_poly.entity_id
_entity_poly.type
_entity_poly.pdbx_seq_one_letter_code
_entity_poly.pdbx_strand_id
1 'polypeptide(L)'
;MLPDPFTKQTMWVAAALAAGNLQFETAVPTVTPVTGATITFPTPIDITSPVYSVQIQQTPTGAWSAATLSGSPSVSGGLTTLTISGLTASTTYNAIQVTATGANATVTGPQSAPFTAS
;
A
#
# COMPACT_ATOMS: atom_id res chain seq x y z
N MET A 1 -28.84 22.17 -4.96
CA MET A 1 -27.43 21.94 -5.32
C MET A 1 -26.94 20.80 -4.44
N LEU A 2 -26.99 19.56 -4.93
CA LEU A 2 -26.45 18.41 -4.20
C LEU A 2 -24.92 18.50 -4.31
N PRO A 3 -24.14 18.57 -3.22
CA PRO A 3 -22.69 18.63 -3.33
C PRO A 3 -22.21 17.30 -3.90
N ASP A 4 -21.69 17.36 -5.12
CA ASP A 4 -21.10 16.22 -5.81
C ASP A 4 -19.87 15.73 -5.00
N PRO A 5 -19.90 14.50 -4.47
CA PRO A 5 -18.83 13.97 -3.63
C PRO A 5 -17.55 13.70 -4.42
N PHE A 6 -17.64 13.53 -5.75
CA PHE A 6 -16.49 13.26 -6.61
C PHE A 6 -15.62 14.50 -6.85
N THR A 7 -16.23 15.68 -6.86
CA THR A 7 -15.50 16.94 -7.07
C THR A 7 -14.53 17.23 -5.92
N LYS A 8 -14.87 16.84 -4.68
CA LYS A 8 -13.96 17.00 -3.53
C LYS A 8 -12.80 16.02 -3.56
N GLN A 9 -13.03 14.77 -3.97
CA GLN A 9 -11.95 13.78 -4.14
C GLN A 9 -10.96 14.23 -5.22
N THR A 10 -11.45 14.67 -6.39
CA THR A 10 -10.59 15.11 -7.50
C THR A 10 -9.75 16.32 -7.13
N MET A 11 -10.30 17.28 -6.38
CA MET A 11 -9.57 18.48 -5.95
C MET A 11 -8.51 18.16 -4.90
N TRP A 12 -8.76 17.20 -4.00
CA TRP A 12 -7.75 16.70 -3.06
C TRP A 12 -6.60 16.00 -3.78
N VAL A 13 -6.90 15.13 -4.75
CA VAL A 13 -5.90 14.42 -5.55
C VAL A 13 -5.04 15.41 -6.35
N ALA A 14 -5.65 16.41 -6.98
CA ALA A 14 -4.93 17.42 -7.76
C ALA A 14 -4.08 18.37 -6.89
N ALA A 15 -4.59 18.78 -5.71
CA ALA A 15 -3.85 19.66 -4.80
C ALA A 15 -2.62 18.98 -4.19
N ALA A 16 -2.70 17.67 -3.95
CA ALA A 16 -1.63 16.95 -3.28
C ALA A 16 -0.56 16.38 -4.23
N LEU A 17 -0.90 16.14 -5.50
CA LEU A 17 0.07 15.96 -6.59
C LEU A 17 0.97 17.20 -6.79
N ALA A 18 0.43 18.40 -6.58
CA ALA A 18 1.17 19.66 -6.77
C ALA A 18 2.14 20.00 -5.61
N ALA A 19 2.02 19.34 -4.46
CA ALA A 19 2.80 19.63 -3.26
C ALA A 19 4.05 18.74 -3.07
N GLY A 20 4.35 17.82 -4.00
CA GLY A 20 5.43 16.84 -3.81
C GLY A 20 5.18 15.91 -2.61
N ASN A 21 3.92 15.81 -2.17
CA ASN A 21 3.54 15.07 -0.99
C ASN A 21 3.57 13.57 -1.36
N LEU A 22 4.38 12.79 -0.65
CA LEU A 22 4.41 11.34 -0.74
C LEU A 22 3.08 10.81 -0.19
N GLN A 23 2.02 10.87 -0.98
CA GLN A 23 0.70 10.42 -0.56
C GLN A 23 0.59 8.92 -0.68
N PHE A 24 0.14 8.30 0.39
CA PHE A 24 -0.12 6.87 0.44
C PHE A 24 -1.08 6.40 -0.67
N GLU A 25 -2.04 7.24 -1.05
CA GLU A 25 -3.07 7.01 -2.08
C GLU A 25 -2.52 6.94 -3.50
N THR A 26 -1.36 7.54 -3.77
CA THR A 26 -0.84 7.72 -5.13
C THR A 26 0.57 7.17 -5.31
N ALA A 27 1.31 6.95 -4.22
CA ALA A 27 2.66 6.40 -4.26
C ALA A 27 2.63 4.88 -4.41
N VAL A 28 3.14 4.39 -5.54
CA VAL A 28 3.33 2.96 -5.80
C VAL A 28 4.26 2.37 -4.73
N PRO A 29 3.83 1.35 -3.97
CA PRO A 29 4.67 0.74 -2.96
C PRO A 29 5.87 0.05 -3.62
N THR A 30 7.05 0.24 -3.02
CA THR A 30 8.27 -0.45 -3.44
C THR A 30 8.35 -1.80 -2.76
N VAL A 31 8.50 -2.87 -3.54
CA VAL A 31 8.62 -4.25 -3.03
C VAL A 31 10.05 -4.75 -3.27
N THR A 32 10.73 -5.12 -2.20
CA THR A 32 12.07 -5.73 -2.25
C THR A 32 11.96 -7.20 -1.83
N PRO A 33 12.12 -8.15 -2.75
CA PRO A 33 12.12 -9.56 -2.41
C PRO A 33 13.35 -9.92 -1.58
N VAL A 34 13.12 -10.68 -0.51
CA VAL A 34 14.12 -11.27 0.40
C VAL A 34 13.65 -12.70 0.71
N THR A 35 14.08 -13.33 1.82
CA THR A 35 13.37 -14.50 2.36
C THR A 35 11.97 -14.08 2.85
N GLY A 36 11.04 -13.88 1.90
CA GLY A 36 9.81 -13.07 2.05
C GLY A 36 9.79 -11.87 1.10
N ALA A 37 9.11 -10.78 1.48
CA ALA A 37 9.20 -9.51 0.76
C ALA A 37 9.04 -8.32 1.69
N THR A 38 9.87 -7.31 1.54
CA THR A 38 9.76 -6.05 2.26
C THR A 38 9.02 -5.03 1.39
N ILE A 39 7.97 -4.41 1.92
CA ILE A 39 7.19 -3.39 1.25
C ILE A 39 7.47 -2.06 1.93
N THR A 40 7.79 -1.02 1.15
CA THR A 40 7.94 0.35 1.66
C THR A 40 7.03 1.29 0.90
N PHE A 41 6.33 2.16 1.65
CA PHE A 41 5.38 3.13 1.12
C PHE A 41 5.29 4.34 2.06
N PRO A 42 4.78 5.49 1.60
CA PRO A 42 4.61 6.65 2.46
C PRO A 42 3.62 6.43 3.59
N THR A 43 3.94 6.88 4.79
CA THR A 43 3.01 6.84 5.93
C THR A 43 1.83 7.78 5.65
N PRO A 44 0.57 7.31 5.73
CA PRO A 44 -0.59 8.18 5.56
C PRO A 44 -0.60 9.26 6.66
N ILE A 45 -0.62 10.53 6.26
CA ILE A 45 -0.59 11.67 7.20
C ILE A 45 -1.97 11.93 7.84
N ASP A 46 -3.04 11.55 7.14
CA ASP A 46 -4.41 11.86 7.53
C ASP A 46 -5.11 10.70 8.27
N ILE A 47 -4.39 9.60 8.55
CA ILE A 47 -4.95 8.42 9.23
C ILE A 47 -4.32 8.30 10.62
N THR A 48 -5.14 8.42 11.66
CA THR A 48 -4.67 8.31 13.05
C THR A 48 -4.51 6.84 13.42
N SER A 49 -3.32 6.47 13.91
CA SER A 49 -2.97 5.12 14.37
C SER A 49 -3.33 4.03 13.33
N PRO A 50 -2.78 4.08 12.11
CA PRO A 50 -3.16 3.16 11.05
C PRO A 50 -2.73 1.71 11.37
N VAL A 51 -3.67 0.79 11.18
CA VAL A 51 -3.41 -0.64 11.08
C VAL A 51 -3.34 -1.02 9.61
N TYR A 52 -2.30 -1.73 9.20
CA TYR A 52 -2.08 -2.09 7.81
C TYR A 52 -2.47 -3.53 7.53
N SER A 53 -3.20 -3.73 6.43
CA SER A 53 -3.42 -5.04 5.83
C SER A 53 -2.82 -5.06 4.43
N VAL A 54 -2.37 -6.24 4.01
CA VAL A 54 -1.72 -6.42 2.71
C VAL A 54 -2.42 -7.53 1.96
N GLN A 55 -2.73 -7.25 0.71
CA GLN A 55 -3.24 -8.24 -0.23
C GLN A 55 -2.20 -8.49 -1.32
N ILE A 56 -2.17 -9.72 -1.82
CA ILE A 56 -1.26 -10.16 -2.86
C ILE A 56 -2.03 -10.86 -3.96
N GLN A 57 -1.59 -10.66 -5.20
CA GLN A 57 -2.17 -11.27 -6.39
C GLN A 57 -1.06 -12.01 -7.13
N GLN A 58 -1.26 -13.30 -7.41
CA GLN A 58 -0.25 -14.11 -8.11
C GLN A 58 -0.25 -13.88 -9.64
N THR A 59 -1.43 -13.72 -10.25
CA THR A 59 -1.58 -13.51 -11.69
C THR A 59 -2.39 -12.23 -11.96
N PRO A 60 -2.24 -11.57 -13.12
CA PRO A 60 -2.92 -10.29 -13.42
C PRO A 60 -4.45 -10.31 -13.25
N THR A 61 -5.08 -11.45 -13.51
CA THR A 61 -6.54 -11.66 -13.39
C THR A 61 -6.91 -12.56 -12.21
N GLY A 62 -5.94 -12.93 -11.38
CA GLY A 62 -6.15 -13.79 -10.22
C GLY A 62 -6.90 -13.09 -9.09
N ALA A 63 -7.44 -13.86 -8.16
CA ALA A 63 -8.01 -13.32 -6.95
C ALA A 63 -6.91 -12.71 -6.05
N TRP A 64 -7.27 -11.65 -5.34
CA TRP A 64 -6.46 -11.11 -4.26
C TRP A 64 -6.60 -11.99 -3.02
N SER A 65 -5.47 -12.38 -2.43
CA SER A 65 -5.42 -13.11 -1.17
C SER A 65 -4.74 -12.27 -0.10
N ALA A 66 -5.09 -12.50 1.17
CA ALA A 66 -4.42 -11.83 2.28
C ALA A 66 -2.97 -12.33 2.39
N ALA A 67 -2.02 -11.41 2.47
CA ALA A 67 -0.62 -11.71 2.75
C ALA A 67 -0.39 -11.83 4.26
N THR A 68 0.53 -12.71 4.66
CA THR A 68 0.92 -12.86 6.07
C THR A 68 2.04 -11.89 6.40
N LEU A 69 1.76 -10.90 7.26
CA LEU A 69 2.77 -9.97 7.75
C LEU A 69 3.63 -10.62 8.83
N SER A 70 4.93 -10.36 8.80
CA SER A 70 5.86 -10.70 9.88
C SER A 70 6.30 -9.45 10.63
N GLY A 71 6.33 -9.56 11.97
CA GLY A 71 6.73 -8.46 12.85
C GLY A 71 5.72 -7.32 12.90
N SER A 72 6.19 -6.16 13.37
CA SER A 72 5.42 -4.92 13.43
C SER A 72 5.87 -3.94 12.35
N PRO A 73 4.97 -3.07 11.83
CA PRO A 73 5.36 -2.00 10.93
C PRO A 73 6.45 -1.11 11.54
N SER A 74 7.45 -0.73 10.75
CA SER A 74 8.44 0.27 11.16
C SER A 74 8.24 1.57 10.39
N VAL A 75 8.26 2.71 11.08
CA VAL A 75 8.13 4.03 10.46
C VAL A 75 9.44 4.80 10.60
N SER A 76 9.98 5.29 9.50
CA SER A 76 11.20 6.11 9.47
C SER A 76 11.15 7.10 8.31
N GLY A 77 11.47 8.38 8.58
CA GLY A 77 11.53 9.41 7.55
C GLY A 77 10.22 9.63 6.77
N GLY A 78 9.06 9.36 7.39
CA GLY A 78 7.75 9.45 6.73
C GLY A 78 7.40 8.26 5.83
N LEU A 79 8.19 7.19 5.86
CA LEU A 79 7.91 5.93 5.19
C LEU A 79 7.56 4.85 6.20
N THR A 80 6.57 4.04 5.87
CA THR A 80 6.22 2.81 6.58
C THR A 80 6.80 1.62 5.82
N THR A 81 7.42 0.71 6.56
CA THR A 81 7.91 -0.56 6.04
C THR A 81 7.17 -1.73 6.68
N LEU A 82 6.72 -2.67 5.85
CA LEU A 82 6.09 -3.94 6.23
C LEU A 82 6.91 -5.10 5.67
N THR A 83 6.90 -6.24 6.36
CA THR A 83 7.50 -7.47 5.84
C THR A 83 6.42 -8.53 5.65
N ILE A 84 6.35 -9.10 4.46
CA ILE A 84 5.54 -10.29 4.17
C ILE A 84 6.40 -11.53 4.38
N SER A 85 5.79 -12.54 5.00
CA SER A 85 6.34 -13.88 5.17
C SER A 85 5.48 -14.92 4.46
N GLY A 86 6.02 -16.15 4.31
CA GLY A 86 5.28 -17.26 3.72
C GLY A 86 5.09 -17.17 2.20
N LEU A 87 5.89 -16.35 1.51
CA LEU A 87 5.95 -16.35 0.05
C LEU A 87 6.71 -17.59 -0.43
N THR A 88 6.26 -18.17 -1.54
CA THR A 88 6.94 -19.28 -2.18
C THR A 88 8.16 -18.75 -2.91
N ALA A 89 9.36 -19.22 -2.54
CA ALA A 89 10.60 -18.83 -3.18
C ALA A 89 10.56 -19.07 -4.69
N SER A 90 11.24 -18.22 -5.47
CA SER A 90 11.28 -18.26 -6.93
C SER A 90 9.91 -18.16 -7.62
N THR A 91 8.88 -17.70 -6.92
CA THR A 91 7.55 -17.47 -7.49
C THR A 91 7.36 -16.00 -7.84
N THR A 92 6.91 -15.74 -9.07
CA THR A 92 6.51 -14.41 -9.51
C THR A 92 5.10 -14.10 -9.04
N TYR A 93 4.95 -12.95 -8.39
CA TYR A 93 3.68 -12.38 -7.98
C TYR A 93 3.39 -11.16 -8.84
N ASN A 94 2.12 -11.00 -9.24
CA ASN A 94 1.69 -9.93 -10.11
C ASN A 94 1.72 -8.57 -9.40
N ALA A 95 1.19 -8.50 -8.19
CA ALA A 95 1.09 -7.24 -7.46
C ALA A 95 0.83 -7.47 -5.97
N ILE A 96 1.19 -6.45 -5.19
CA ILE A 96 0.78 -6.25 -3.81
C ILE A 96 -0.04 -4.96 -3.72
N GLN A 97 -1.02 -4.94 -2.82
CA GLN A 97 -1.76 -3.74 -2.46
C GLN A 97 -1.83 -3.61 -0.93
N VAL A 98 -1.65 -2.40 -0.43
CA VAL A 98 -1.68 -2.09 1.01
C VAL A 98 -2.93 -1.27 1.32
N THR A 99 -3.64 -1.65 2.37
CA THR A 99 -4.75 -0.89 2.94
C THR A 99 -4.35 -0.42 4.34
N ALA A 100 -4.52 0.88 4.59
CA ALA A 100 -4.37 1.50 5.89
C ALA A 100 -5.75 1.79 6.49
N THR A 101 -6.00 1.29 7.69
CA THR A 101 -7.26 1.47 8.42
C THR A 101 -6.98 2.14 9.75
N GLY A 102 -7.49 3.34 9.96
CA GLY A 102 -7.48 4.03 11.24
C GLY A 102 -8.89 4.21 11.80
N ALA A 103 -9.00 4.88 12.94
CA ALA A 103 -10.30 5.19 13.54
C ALA A 103 -11.15 6.14 12.68
N ASN A 104 -10.51 6.94 11.83
CA ASN A 104 -11.14 8.03 11.07
C ASN A 104 -11.29 7.77 9.58
N ALA A 105 -10.54 6.83 9.00
CA ALA A 105 -10.58 6.52 7.57
C ALA A 105 -9.98 5.14 7.26
N THR A 106 -10.42 4.58 6.14
CA THR A 106 -9.80 3.42 5.49
C THR A 106 -9.41 3.81 4.08
N VAL A 107 -8.15 3.60 3.74
CA VAL A 107 -7.60 3.96 2.44
C VAL A 107 -6.81 2.79 1.89
N THR A 108 -6.96 2.53 0.60
CA THR A 108 -6.16 1.53 -0.11
C THR A 108 -5.25 2.25 -1.10
N GLY A 109 -3.95 1.99 -0.99
CA GLY A 109 -2.95 2.54 -1.90
C GLY A 109 -2.97 1.88 -3.29
N PRO A 110 -2.14 2.37 -4.21
CA PRO A 110 -1.96 1.76 -5.52
C PRO A 110 -1.30 0.38 -5.44
N GLN A 111 -1.38 -0.36 -6.53
CA GLN A 111 -0.77 -1.68 -6.67
C GLN A 111 0.74 -1.55 -6.96
N SER A 112 1.55 -2.46 -6.42
CA SER A 112 2.97 -2.56 -6.75
C SER A 112 3.18 -3.05 -8.19
N ALA A 113 4.40 -2.88 -8.70
CA ALA A 113 4.85 -3.65 -9.84
C ALA A 113 4.98 -5.15 -9.50
N PRO A 114 4.98 -6.04 -10.50
CA PRO A 114 5.29 -7.45 -10.31
C PRO A 114 6.69 -7.67 -9.72
N PHE A 115 6.85 -8.73 -8.94
CA PHE A 115 8.11 -9.09 -8.30
C PHE A 115 8.25 -10.61 -8.15
N THR A 116 9.48 -11.10 -8.00
CA THR A 116 9.77 -12.52 -7.78
C THR A 116 10.34 -12.69 -6.37
N ALA A 117 9.70 -13.53 -5.55
CA ALA A 117 10.19 -13.82 -4.19
C ALA A 117 11.52 -14.58 -4.24
N SER A 118 12.43 -14.28 -3.30
CA SER A 118 13.76 -14.91 -3.21
C SER A 118 13.77 -16.15 -2.32
#